data_AF-A0A9D8PTU2-F1
#
_entry.id   AF-A0A9D8PTU2-F1
#
_cell.length_a   1.000
_cell.length_b   1.000
_cell.length_c   1.000
_cell.angle_alpha   90.00
_cell.angle_beta   90.00
_cell.angle_gamma   90.00
#
_symmetry.space_group_name_H-M   'P 1'
#
loop_
_entity.id
_entity.type
_entity.pdbx_description
1 polymer ?
#
loop_
_entity_poly.entity_id
_entity_poly.type
_entity_poly.pdbx_seq_one_letter_code
_entity_poly.pdbx_strand_id
1 'polypeptide(L)' 'MPEVEELFLLADRSRCSPAIDTAAFPTCQSDWYWTATDDASEEKDDDTGYSDYAWFVHFVNGSSNFYGRGYGLRVRAV' A
#
# COMPACT_ATOMS: atom_id res chain seq x y z
N MET A 1 7.12 5.51 6.12
CA MET A 1 6.01 4.98 5.31
C MET A 1 5.58 3.67 5.96
N PRO A 2 4.28 3.38 6.08
CA PRO A 2 3.81 2.17 6.75
C PRO A 2 4.24 0.90 6.01
N GLU A 3 4.39 -0.19 6.75
CA GLU A 3 4.58 -1.53 6.19
C GLU A 3 3.27 -2.06 5.57
N VAL A 4 3.39 -3.03 4.67
CA VAL A 4 2.21 -3.62 3.99
C VAL A 4 1.22 -4.21 4.99
N GLU A 5 1.71 -4.85 6.05
CA GLU A 5 0.86 -5.43 7.09
C GLU A 5 0.03 -4.37 7.81
N GLU A 6 0.63 -3.21 8.11
CA GLU A 6 -0.04 -2.11 8.80
C GLU A 6 -1.21 -1.56 7.97
N LEU A 7 -1.02 -1.34 6.68
CA LEU A 7 -2.11 -0.87 5.81
C LEU A 7 -3.11 -1.98 5.49
N PHE A 8 -2.64 -3.22 5.30
CA PHE A 8 -3.49 -4.34 4.91
C PHE A 8 -4.43 -4.77 6.02
N LEU A 9 -4.05 -4.58 7.29
CA LEU A 9 -4.90 -4.82 8.46
C LEU A 9 -5.98 -3.75 8.66
N LEU A 10 -5.81 -2.55 8.09
CA LEU A 10 -6.84 -1.50 8.13
C LEU A 10 -7.96 -1.74 7.13
N ALA A 11 -7.73 -2.60 6.14
CA ALA A 11 -8.70 -2.87 5.11
C ALA A 11 -9.90 -3.67 5.64
N ASP A 12 -11.09 -3.07 5.58
CA ASP A 12 -12.35 -3.75 5.86
C ASP A 12 -12.88 -4.40 4.57
N ARG A 13 -12.60 -5.68 4.41
CA ARG A 13 -12.97 -6.48 3.22
C ARG A 13 -14.47 -6.84 3.18
N SER A 14 -15.25 -6.45 4.19
CA SER A 14 -16.72 -6.49 4.10
C SER A 14 -17.29 -5.29 3.34
N ARG A 15 -16.46 -4.27 3.10
CA ARG A 15 -16.82 -3.02 2.42
C ARG A 15 -16.10 -2.90 1.08
N CYS A 16 -16.72 -2.16 0.16
CA CYS A 16 -16.10 -1.75 -1.09
C CYS A 16 -16.33 -0.24 -1.29
N SER A 17 -15.31 0.45 -1.80
CA SER A 17 -15.33 1.88 -2.17
C SER A 17 -15.84 2.84 -1.08
N PRO A 18 -15.12 3.01 0.06
CA PRO A 18 -13.83 2.41 0.36
C PRO A 18 -13.92 1.21 1.32
N ALA A 19 -12.98 0.29 1.16
CA ALA A 19 -12.69 -0.85 2.01
C ALA A 19 -11.82 -0.44 3.23
N ILE A 20 -12.22 0.62 3.94
CA ILE A 20 -11.57 1.09 5.18
C ILE A 20 -12.62 1.80 6.05
N ASP A 21 -12.41 1.85 7.36
CA ASP A 21 -13.22 2.67 8.24
C ASP A 21 -12.98 4.17 8.03
N THR A 22 -13.87 4.79 7.26
CA THR A 22 -13.84 6.23 6.98
C THR A 22 -14.13 7.12 8.18
N ALA A 23 -14.74 6.60 9.25
CA ALA A 23 -14.95 7.38 10.48
C ALA A 23 -13.64 7.48 11.27
N ALA A 24 -12.88 6.39 11.35
CA ALA A 24 -11.56 6.35 11.98
C ALA A 24 -10.46 7.01 11.10
N PHE A 25 -10.56 6.90 9.78
CA PHE A 25 -9.57 7.39 8.81
C PHE A 25 -10.18 8.33 7.76
N PRO A 26 -10.64 9.53 8.17
CA PRO A 26 -11.41 10.43 7.29
C PRO A 26 -10.58 11.00 6.12
N THR A 27 -9.26 10.97 6.20
CA THR A 27 -8.34 11.42 5.13
C THR A 27 -7.98 10.31 4.15
N CYS A 28 -8.29 9.05 4.45
CA CYS A 28 -8.03 7.93 3.55
C CYS A 28 -9.08 7.88 2.44
N GLN A 29 -8.61 7.86 1.21
CA GLN A 29 -9.44 7.78 0.01
C GLN A 29 -9.53 6.34 -0.49
N SER A 30 -10.56 6.08 -1.30
CA SER A 30 -10.74 4.82 -2.01
C SER A 30 -9.73 4.70 -3.16
N ASP A 31 -8.46 4.47 -2.86
CA ASP A 31 -7.36 4.52 -3.83
C ASP A 31 -6.22 3.54 -3.46
N TRP A 32 -5.16 3.51 -4.26
CA TRP A 32 -3.93 2.77 -4.00
C TRP A 32 -2.98 3.55 -3.08
N TYR A 33 -2.43 2.83 -2.11
CA TYR A 33 -1.48 3.37 -1.13
C TYR A 33 -0.21 2.55 -1.10
N TRP A 34 0.92 3.19 -1.38
CA TRP A 34 2.25 2.61 -1.25
C TRP A 34 2.57 2.25 0.21
N THR A 35 3.37 1.19 0.34
CA THR A 35 3.94 0.71 1.61
C THR A 35 5.47 0.69 1.51
N ALA A 36 6.16 0.62 2.65
CA ALA A 36 7.61 0.51 2.72
C ALA A 36 8.15 -0.88 2.39
N THR A 37 7.27 -1.87 2.27
CA THR A 37 7.67 -3.25 2.03
C THR A 37 8.10 -3.43 0.58
N ASP A 38 9.37 -3.81 0.40
CA ASP A 38 9.92 -4.22 -0.89
C ASP A 38 9.26 -5.49 -1.39
N ASP A 39 9.13 -5.62 -2.71
CA ASP A 39 8.99 -6.94 -3.28
C ASP A 39 10.29 -7.75 -3.09
N ALA A 40 10.16 -8.99 -2.64
CA ALA A 40 11.28 -9.87 -2.32
C ALA A 40 11.58 -10.88 -3.45
N SER A 41 10.84 -10.84 -4.56
CA SER A 41 11.03 -11.78 -5.67
C SER A 41 12.20 -11.40 -6.58
N GLU A 42 12.57 -10.13 -6.60
CA GLU A 42 13.70 -9.59 -7.34
C GLU A 42 14.87 -9.24 -6.42
N GLU A 43 16.09 -9.25 -6.97
CA GLU A 43 17.26 -8.74 -6.26
C GLU A 43 17.13 -7.24 -6.01
N LYS A 44 17.70 -6.78 -4.89
CA LYS A 44 17.72 -5.36 -4.56
C LYS A 44 18.83 -4.69 -5.37
N ASP A 45 18.57 -3.48 -5.81
CA ASP A 45 19.56 -2.64 -6.45
C ASP A 45 20.69 -2.32 -5.45
N ASP A 46 21.94 -2.58 -5.84
CA ASP A 46 23.12 -2.47 -4.95
C ASP A 46 23.41 -1.03 -4.52
N ASP A 47 23.04 -0.03 -5.33
CA ASP A 47 23.28 1.39 -5.05
C ASP A 47 22.24 1.95 -4.08
N THR A 48 20.98 1.55 -4.22
CA THR A 48 19.84 2.10 -3.47
C THR A 48 19.40 1.20 -2.31
N GLY A 49 19.68 -0.10 -2.36
CA GLY A 49 19.24 -1.10 -1.38
C GLY A 49 17.74 -1.42 -1.43
N TYR A 50 17.04 -1.05 -2.50
CA TYR A 50 15.60 -1.28 -2.68
C TYR A 50 15.33 -2.16 -3.90
N SER A 51 14.16 -2.81 -3.92
CA SER A 51 13.64 -3.46 -5.13
C SER A 51 13.11 -2.40 -6.12
N ASP A 52 12.99 -2.71 -7.41
CA ASP A 52 12.23 -1.85 -8.33
C ASP A 52 10.72 -1.85 -8.04
N TYR A 53 10.26 -2.85 -7.27
CA TYR A 53 8.86 -3.07 -6.93
C TYR A 53 8.64 -2.93 -5.43
N ALA A 54 7.50 -2.34 -5.06
CA ALA A 54 7.06 -2.23 -3.68
C ALA A 54 5.62 -2.73 -3.56
N TRP A 55 5.22 -3.12 -2.35
CA TRP A 55 3.84 -3.48 -2.06
C TRP A 55 2.97 -2.23 -1.92
N PHE A 56 1.70 -2.36 -2.31
CA PHE A 56 0.65 -1.38 -2.07
C PHE A 56 -0.61 -2.06 -1.56
N VAL A 57 -1.49 -1.27 -0.94
CA VAL A 57 -2.83 -1.67 -0.53
C VAL A 57 -3.86 -0.84 -1.29
N HIS A 58 -4.91 -1.50 -1.79
CA HIS A 58 -5.98 -0.88 -2.54
C HIS A 58 -7.23 -0.75 -1.67
N PHE A 59 -7.54 0.47 -1.22
CA PHE A 59 -8.71 0.71 -0.37
C PHE A 59 -10.03 0.80 -1.14
N VAL A 60 -10.09 0.42 -2.43
CA VAL A 60 -11.37 0.15 -3.10
C VAL A 60 -11.96 -1.17 -2.62
N ASN A 61 -11.15 -2.21 -2.42
CA ASN A 61 -11.63 -3.57 -2.09
C ASN A 61 -10.79 -4.28 -1.01
N GLY A 62 -9.73 -3.65 -0.51
CA GLY A 62 -8.87 -4.21 0.53
C GLY A 62 -7.84 -5.24 0.03
N SER A 63 -7.58 -5.30 -1.28
CA SER A 63 -6.53 -6.15 -1.85
C SER A 63 -5.14 -5.55 -1.66
N SER A 64 -4.10 -6.39 -1.62
CA SER A 64 -2.70 -5.98 -1.74
C SER A 64 -2.06 -6.62 -2.96
N ASN A 65 -1.08 -5.94 -3.54
CA ASN A 65 -0.22 -6.46 -4.60
C ASN A 65 1.07 -5.62 -4.61
N PHE A 66 2.04 -5.95 -5.48
CA PHE A 66 3.22 -5.15 -5.72
C PHE A 66 3.20 -4.51 -7.10
N TYR A 67 3.87 -3.38 -7.24
CA TYR A 67 4.00 -2.68 -8.52
C TYR A 67 5.28 -1.85 -8.56
N GLY A 68 5.68 -1.42 -9.77
CA GLY A 68 6.91 -0.67 -9.97
C GLY A 68 6.85 0.70 -9.28
N ARG A 69 7.93 1.10 -8.62
CA ARG A 69 8.04 2.37 -7.88
C ARG A 69 7.90 3.62 -8.75
N GLY A 70 8.03 3.49 -10.07
CA GLY A 70 7.85 4.58 -11.04
C GLY A 70 6.42 5.15 -11.13
N TYR A 71 5.43 4.53 -10.48
CA TYR A 71 4.04 4.98 -10.50
C TYR A 71 3.68 5.86 -9.29
N GLY A 72 2.98 6.96 -9.55
CA GLY A 72 2.52 7.90 -8.52
C GLY A 72 1.29 7.38 -7.79
N LEU A 73 1.49 6.59 -6.72
CA LEU A 73 0.42 6.21 -5.77
C LEU A 73 0.48 7.08 -4.50
N ARG A 74 -0.58 7.03 -3.70
CA ARG A 74 -0.65 7.80 -2.46
C ARG A 74 0.23 7.18 -1.38
N VAL A 75 0.67 8.00 -0.45
CA VAL A 75 1.36 7.54 0.76
C VAL A 75 0.58 8.03 1.96
N ARG A 76 0.39 7.16 2.95
CA ARG A 76 -0.12 7.57 4.26
C ARG A 76 1.06 7.86 5.18
N ALA A 77 1.12 9.07 5.72
CA ALA A 77 1.99 9.36 6.86
C ALA A 77 1.37 8.74 8.13
N VAL A 78 2.19 8.06 8.91
CA VAL A 78 1.85 7.49 10.23
C VAL A 78 2.34 8.42 11.34
#